data_AF-A0A1Y2ZZ37-F1
#
_entry.id   AF-A0A1Y2ZZ37-F1
#
_cell.length_a   1.000
_cell.length_b   1.000
_cell.length_c   1.000
_cell.angle_alpha   90.00
_cell.angle_beta   90.00
_cell.angle_gamma   90.00
#
_symmetry.space_group_name_H-M   'P 1'
#
loop_
_entity.id
_entity.type
_entity.pdbx_description
1 polymer ?
#
loop_
_entity_poly.entity_id
_entity_poly.type
_entity_poly.pdbx_seq_one_letter_code
_entity_poly.pdbx_strand_id
1 'polypeptide(L)' 'MDKGLIMFNSIKIFWQAVRQLSGDDAYERYLRHHVDHHSADGEPLSKKEFFKKWQDDRWQGVKRCC' A
#
# COMPACT_ATOMS: atom_id res chain seq x y z
N MET A 1 -14.23 -29.49 16.76
CA MET A 1 -14.58 -28.06 16.94
C MET A 1 -13.82 -27.20 15.92
N ASP A 2 -13.71 -27.68 14.68
CA ASP A 2 -12.62 -27.26 13.76
C ASP A 2 -13.10 -26.37 12.60
N LYS A 3 -14.39 -26.41 12.29
CA LYS A 3 -14.97 -25.64 11.16
C LYS A 3 -14.98 -24.13 11.41
N GLY A 4 -15.20 -23.71 12.66
CA GLY A 4 -15.22 -22.30 13.03
C GLY A 4 -13.87 -21.63 12.86
N LEU A 5 -12.79 -22.27 13.33
CA LEU A 5 -11.44 -21.72 13.27
C LEU A 5 -10.94 -21.55 11.83
N ILE A 6 -11.24 -22.51 10.96
CA ILE A 6 -10.88 -22.46 9.52
C ILE A 6 -11.64 -21.32 8.83
N MET A 7 -12.93 -21.15 9.10
CA MET A 7 -13.75 -20.09 8.50
C MET A 7 -13.27 -18.69 8.91
N PHE A 8 -12.93 -18.48 10.19
CA PHE A 8 -12.38 -17.21 10.66
C PHE A 8 -11.01 -16.88 10.03
N ASN A 9 -10.17 -17.89 9.79
CA ASN A 9 -8.87 -17.67 9.16
C ASN A 9 -9.02 -17.26 7.68
N SER A 10 -9.91 -17.90 6.93
CA SER A 10 -10.17 -17.56 5.53
C SER A 10 -10.71 -16.13 5.37
N ILE A 11 -11.59 -15.70 6.27
CA ILE A 11 -12.11 -14.32 6.27
C ILE A 11 -10.98 -13.31 6.52
N LYS A 12 -10.05 -13.61 7.44
CA LYS A 12 -8.89 -12.73 7.71
C LYS A 12 -7.99 -12.59 6.49
N ILE A 13 -7.66 -13.70 5.83
CA ILE A 13 -6.82 -13.70 4.63
C ILE A 13 -7.50 -12.91 3.51
N PHE A 14 -8.79 -13.16 3.28
CA PHE A 14 -9.56 -12.42 2.29
C PHE A 14 -9.60 -10.92 2.60
N TRP A 15 -9.83 -10.55 3.87
CA TRP A 15 -9.82 -9.15 4.29
C TRP A 15 -8.47 -8.47 4.09
N GLN A 16 -7.35 -9.16 4.40
CA GLN A 16 -6.01 -8.66 4.11
C GLN A 16 -5.79 -8.43 2.61
N ALA A 17 -6.25 -9.36 1.77
CA ALA A 17 -6.15 -9.21 0.32
C ALA A 17 -6.96 -8.00 -0.19
N VAL A 18 -8.17 -7.80 0.33
CA VAL A 18 -9.00 -6.62 0.00
C VAL A 18 -8.29 -5.33 0.42
N ARG A 19 -7.68 -5.27 1.61
CA ARG A 19 -6.92 -4.10 2.08
C ARG A 19 -5.72 -3.77 1.18
N GLN A 20 -5.02 -4.80 0.70
CA GLN A 20 -3.89 -4.64 -0.21
C GLN A 20 -4.32 -4.13 -1.59
N LEU A 21 -5.41 -4.69 -2.13
CA LEU A 21 -5.95 -4.32 -3.43
C LEU A 21 -6.59 -2.93 -3.44
N SER A 22 -7.27 -2.55 -2.35
CA SER A 22 -7.83 -1.21 -2.22
C SER A 22 -6.75 -0.13 -2.00
N GLY A 23 -5.56 -0.56 -1.56
CA GLY A 23 -4.47 0.35 -1.20
C GLY A 23 -4.66 1.00 0.17
N ASP A 24 -5.52 0.45 1.04
CA ASP A 24 -5.70 0.95 2.41
C ASP A 24 -4.39 0.85 3.22
N ASP A 25 -3.61 -0.21 2.97
CA ASP A 25 -2.29 -0.42 3.58
C ASP A 25 -1.12 0.18 2.77
N ALA A 26 -1.39 0.90 1.67
CA ALA A 26 -0.35 1.33 0.73
C ALA A 26 0.72 2.21 1.39
N TYR A 27 0.31 3.11 2.30
CA TYR A 27 1.24 3.96 3.03
C TYR A 27 2.11 3.17 4.03
N GLU A 28 1.54 2.16 4.70
CA GLU A 28 2.27 1.31 5.64
C GLU A 28 3.32 0.46 4.92
N ARG A 29 2.99 -0.05 3.73
CA ARG A 29 3.95 -0.73 2.86
C ARG A 29 5.04 0.21 2.36
N TYR A 30 4.68 1.46 2.02
CA TYR A 30 5.66 2.49 1.66
C TYR A 30 6.64 2.75 2.80
N LEU A 31 6.17 2.92 4.03
CA LEU A 31 7.04 3.13 5.20
C LEU A 31 8.00 1.95 5.41
N ARG A 32 7.49 0.71 5.31
CA ARG A 32 8.34 -0.48 5.42
C ARG A 32 9.42 -0.50 4.35
N HIS A 33 9.03 -0.29 3.10
CA HIS A 33 9.97 -0.22 1.98
C HIS A 33 10.98 0.92 2.15
N HIS A 34 10.55 2.07 2.69
CA HIS A 34 11.42 3.18 2.98
C HIS A 34 12.45 2.84 4.05
N VAL A 35 12.06 2.17 5.13
CA VAL A 35 13.00 1.72 6.16
C VAL A 35 14.00 0.71 5.58
N ASP A 36 13.52 -0.24 4.79
CA ASP A 36 14.34 -1.32 4.25
C ASP A 36 15.33 -0.85 3.15
N HIS A 37 14.95 0.13 2.33
CA HIS A 37 15.72 0.52 1.13
C HIS A 37 16.18 1.98 1.10
N HIS A 38 15.50 2.89 1.81
CA HIS A 38 15.70 4.33 1.73
C HIS A 38 15.96 4.98 3.10
N SER A 39 16.33 4.20 4.11
CA SER A 39 16.60 4.72 5.46
C SER A 39 17.77 5.70 5.50
N ALA A 40 18.67 5.66 4.51
CA ALA A 40 19.76 6.62 4.35
C ALA A 40 19.38 7.89 3.57
N ASP A 41 18.23 7.90 2.88
CA ASP A 41 17.82 8.99 1.98
C ASP A 41 17.07 10.12 2.71
N GLY A 42 16.80 9.93 4.02
CA GLY A 42 16.17 10.93 4.87
C GLY A 42 14.88 10.45 5.52
N GLU A 43 13.99 11.39 5.87
CA GLU A 43 12.69 11.05 6.44
C GLU A 43 11.68 10.64 5.34
N PRO A 44 10.80 9.66 5.60
CA PRO A 44 9.77 9.27 4.67
C PRO A 44 8.78 10.42 4.44
N LEU A 45 8.16 10.43 3.25
CA LEU A 45 7.07 11.35 2.92
C LEU A 45 5.94 11.24 3.94
N SER A 46 5.31 12.37 4.27
CA SER A 46 4.07 12.33 5.05
C SER A 46 2.98 11.60 4.27
N LYS A 47 1.99 11.04 4.98
CA LYS A 47 0.85 10.32 4.37
C LYS A 47 0.18 11.15 3.27
N LYS A 48 -0.05 12.45 3.51
CA LYS A 48 -0.67 13.36 2.54
C LYS A 48 0.20 13.53 1.29
N GLU A 49 1.50 13.72 1.45
CA GLU A 49 2.43 13.89 0.34
C GLU A 49 2.59 12.60 -0.47
N PHE A 50 2.64 11.44 0.19
CA PHE A 50 2.63 10.14 -0.47
C PHE A 50 1.40 9.97 -1.37
N PHE A 51 0.19 10.21 -0.84
CA PHE A 51 -1.03 10.07 -1.64
C PHE A 51 -1.15 11.14 -2.73
N LYS A 52 -0.64 12.36 -2.49
CA LYS A 52 -0.57 13.40 -3.53
C LYS A 52 0.35 12.94 -4.66
N LYS A 53 1.58 12.53 -4.34
CA LYS A 53 2.55 12.02 -5.31
C LYS A 53 2.01 10.81 -6.08
N TRP A 54 1.38 9.87 -5.39
CA TRP A 54 0.78 8.69 -6.02
C TRP A 54 -0.34 9.07 -7.00
N GLN A 55 -1.21 10.01 -6.65
CA GLN A 55 -2.22 10.53 -7.57
C GLN A 55 -1.59 11.29 -8.74
N ASP A 56 -0.59 12.12 -8.46
CA ASP A 56 0.13 12.87 -9.50
C ASP A 56 0.80 11.89 -10.49
N ASP A 57 1.51 10.87 -10.02
CA ASP A 57 2.17 9.86 -10.88
C ASP A 57 1.15 9.06 -11.72
N ARG A 58 -0.11 8.94 -11.25
CA ARG A 58 -1.19 8.21 -11.93
C ARG A 58 -1.97 9.06 -12.93
N TRP A 59 -2.13 10.36 -12.65
CA TRP A 59 -3.08 11.23 -13.34
C TRP A 59 -2.44 12.48 -13.97
N GLN A 60 -1.20 12.82 -13.61
CA GLN A 60 -0.43 13.89 -14.24
C GLN A 60 0.47 13.35 -15.33
N GLY A 61 0.34 13.93 -16.52
CA GLY A 61 1.13 13.61 -17.71
C GLY A 61 0.27 12.97 -18.79
N VAL A 62 0.07 13.68 -19.89
CA VAL A 62 -0.27 13.02 -21.16
C VAL A 62 0.97 12.23 -21.54
N LYS A 63 0.96 10.90 -21.38
CA LYS A 63 1.99 10.02 -21.95
C LYS A 63 1.82 10.00 -23.47
N ARG A 64 2.13 11.11 -24.14
CA ARG A 64 2.25 11.12 -25.59
C ARG A 64 3.50 10.33 -25.91
N CYS A 65 3.34 9.17 -26.51
CA CYS A 65 4.40 8.61 -27.33
C CYS A 65 4.52 9.53 -28.55
N CYS A 66 5.51 10.42 -28.53
CA CYS A 66 6.21 10.79 -29.75
C CYS A 66 7.49 9.97 -29.79
#